data_AF-A0A1G6IAM8-F1
#
_entry.id   AF-A0A1G6IAM8-F1
#
_cell.length_a   1.000
_cell.length_b   1.000
_cell.length_c   1.000
_cell.angle_alpha   90.00
_cell.angle_beta   90.00
_cell.angle_gamma   90.00
#
_symmetry.space_group_name_H-M   'P 1'
#
loop_
_entity.id
_entity.type
_entity.pdbx_description
1 polymer ?
#
loop_
_entity_poly.entity_id
_entity_poly.type
_entity_poly.pdbx_seq_one_letter_code
_entity_poly.pdbx_strand_id
1 'polypeptide(L)'
;MADAVNRGDESDRLLVTWALAEPPTSIPPDAEIVAVVAVPDDVEVLRRSDPAAAAAWRRRLRDALREHLASGHRIGGFDRRGYLIVR
;
A
#
# COMPACT_ATOMS: atom_id res chain seq x y z
N MET A 1 19.24 -6.42 -13.74
CA MET A 1 19.07 -4.95 -13.66
C MET A 1 19.11 -4.57 -12.18
N ALA A 2 20.14 -3.85 -11.73
CA ALA A 2 20.29 -3.46 -10.32
C ALA A 2 19.98 -1.97 -10.17
N ASP A 3 18.71 -1.59 -10.34
CA ASP A 3 18.29 -0.22 -10.13
C ASP A 3 18.38 0.18 -8.65
N ALA A 4 18.37 1.49 -8.36
CA ALA A 4 18.44 2.00 -6.99
C ALA A 4 17.13 1.78 -6.20
N VAL A 5 16.05 1.39 -6.90
CA VAL A 5 14.68 1.35 -6.35
C VAL A 5 14.33 -0.04 -5.81
N ASN A 6 14.87 -1.11 -6.40
CA ASN A 6 14.48 -2.50 -6.13
C ASN A 6 15.63 -3.42 -5.71
N ARG A 7 16.87 -2.92 -5.58
CA ARG A 7 18.04 -3.76 -5.28
C ARG A 7 17.91 -4.42 -3.90
N GLY A 8 17.86 -5.75 -3.88
CA GLY A 8 17.92 -6.57 -2.66
C GLY A 8 16.56 -6.93 -2.04
N ASP A 9 15.46 -6.48 -2.63
CA ASP A 9 14.11 -6.71 -2.09
C ASP A 9 13.36 -7.82 -2.84
N GLU A 10 12.58 -8.61 -2.10
CA GLU A 10 11.64 -9.58 -2.69
C GLU A 10 10.53 -8.88 -3.48
N SER A 11 10.06 -9.54 -4.55
CA SER A 11 9.00 -8.99 -5.40
C SER A 11 7.64 -9.16 -4.71
N ASP A 12 7.07 -8.06 -4.24
CA ASP A 12 5.65 -7.97 -3.84
C ASP A 12 4.82 -7.72 -5.10
N ARG A 13 4.25 -8.79 -5.69
CA ARG A 13 3.44 -8.68 -6.90
C ARG A 13 1.95 -8.61 -6.55
N LEU A 14 1.32 -7.51 -6.94
CA LEU A 14 -0.13 -7.34 -6.96
C LEU A 14 -0.55 -7.01 -8.40
N LEU A 15 -1.67 -7.60 -8.85
CA LEU A 15 -2.32 -7.17 -10.08
C LEU A 15 -3.21 -5.97 -9.73
N VAL A 16 -2.99 -4.85 -10.42
CA VAL A 16 -3.80 -3.65 -10.27
C VAL A 16 -4.39 -3.30 -11.63
N THR A 17 -5.69 -3.04 -11.67
CA THR A 17 -6.41 -2.62 -12.87
C THR A 17 -6.98 -1.23 -12.62
N TRP A 18 -6.68 -0.27 -13.52
CA TRP A 18 -7.23 1.08 -13.45
C TRP A 18 -8.00 1.40 -14.73
N ALA A 19 -9.23 1.91 -14.57
CA ALA A 19 -10.03 2.44 -15.65
C ALA A 19 -9.64 3.90 -15.91
N LEU A 20 -8.64 4.13 -16.75
CA LEU A 20 -8.08 5.47 -16.99
C LEU A 20 -9.05 6.48 -17.63
N ALA A 21 -10.12 5.98 -18.25
CA ALA A 21 -11.15 6.82 -18.88
C ALA A 21 -12.29 7.21 -17.91
N GLU A 22 -12.34 6.61 -16.71
CA GLU A 22 -13.34 6.95 -15.71
C GLU A 22 -12.94 8.23 -14.95
N PRO A 23 -13.92 9.04 -14.51
CA PRO A 23 -13.62 10.17 -13.66
C PRO A 23 -12.94 9.71 -12.36
N PRO A 24 -11.99 10.49 -11.81
CA PRO A 24 -11.29 10.13 -10.60
C PRO A 24 -12.27 9.92 -9.45
N THR A 25 -12.11 8.83 -8.71
CA THR A 25 -12.92 8.51 -7.54
C THR A 25 -12.53 9.44 -6.39
N SER A 26 -13.51 9.99 -5.67
CA SER A 26 -13.25 10.75 -4.45
C SER A 26 -12.75 9.83 -3.34
N ILE A 27 -12.03 10.40 -2.37
CA ILE A 27 -11.73 9.72 -1.10
C ILE A 27 -13.06 9.29 -0.47
N PRO A 28 -13.20 8.02 -0.03
CA PRO A 28 -14.42 7.56 0.60
C PRO A 28 -14.69 8.35 1.90
N PRO A 29 -15.95 8.62 2.26
CA PRO A 29 -16.29 9.17 3.56
C PRO A 29 -15.76 8.28 4.69
N ASP A 30 -15.35 8.86 5.81
CA ASP A 30 -14.79 8.09 6.94
C ASP A 30 -15.74 6.98 7.44
N ALA A 31 -17.05 7.16 7.32
CA ALA A 31 -18.05 6.17 7.70
C ALA A 31 -18.02 4.88 6.85
N GLU A 32 -17.44 4.94 5.64
CA GLU A 32 -17.29 3.79 4.74
C GLU A 32 -15.95 3.07 4.91
N ILE A 33 -15.00 3.69 5.63
CA ILE A 33 -13.67 3.14 5.86
C ILE A 33 -13.74 2.13 7.00
N VAL A 34 -13.47 0.86 6.69
CA VAL A 34 -13.48 -0.24 7.66
C VAL A 34 -12.11 -0.53 8.27
N ALA A 35 -11.04 -0.12 7.59
CA ALA A 35 -9.68 -0.20 8.10
C ALA A 35 -8.76 0.78 7.35
N VAL A 36 -7.63 1.09 7.98
CA VAL A 36 -6.54 1.84 7.35
C VAL A 36 -5.27 1.00 7.44
N VAL A 37 -4.63 0.78 6.29
CA VAL A 37 -3.30 0.19 6.24
C VAL A 37 -2.30 1.32 6.04
N ALA A 38 -1.52 1.61 7.07
CA ALA A 38 -0.56 2.70 7.05
C ALA A 38 0.50 2.55 5.94
N VAL A 39 1.35 3.55 5.78
CA VAL A 39 2.63 3.48 5.06
C VAL A 39 3.69 4.25 5.87
N PRO A 40 5.00 4.05 5.65
CA PRO A 40 6.00 4.97 6.19
C PRO A 40 5.79 6.36 5.61
N ASP A 41 5.99 7.40 6.43
CA ASP A 41 5.93 8.80 5.96
C ASP A 41 6.95 9.08 4.84
N ASP A 42 8.15 8.52 4.96
CA ASP A 42 9.21 8.62 3.95
C ASP A 42 9.95 7.28 3.81
N VAL A 43 9.53 6.49 2.82
CA VAL A 43 10.14 5.19 2.53
C VAL A 43 11.57 5.32 2.00
N GLU A 44 11.92 6.43 1.37
CA GLU A 44 13.25 6.65 0.79
C GLU A 44 14.27 6.93 1.88
N VAL A 45 13.91 7.75 2.87
CA VAL A 45 14.73 7.98 4.07
C VAL A 45 14.84 6.68 4.86
N LEU A 46 13.73 5.98 5.11
CA LEU A 46 13.73 4.73 5.87
C LEU A 46 14.64 3.67 5.23
N ARG A 47 14.61 3.51 3.90
CA ARG A 47 15.49 2.56 3.20
C ARG A 47 16.97 2.90 3.33
N ARG A 48 17.32 4.19 3.42
CA ARG A 48 18.71 4.62 3.57
C ARG A 48 19.20 4.51 5.01
N SER A 49 18.35 4.87 5.99
CA SER A 49 18.73 4.91 7.39
C SER A 49 18.61 3.54 8.08
N ASP A 50 17.60 2.75 7.73
CA ASP A 50 17.35 1.42 8.29
C ASP A 50 16.72 0.48 7.25
N PRO A 51 17.56 -0.19 6.44
CA PRO A 51 17.10 -1.16 5.44
C PRO A 51 16.31 -2.34 6.04
N ALA A 52 16.64 -2.76 7.27
CA ALA A 52 15.97 -3.89 7.92
C ALA A 52 14.54 -3.50 8.34
N ALA A 53 14.37 -2.30 8.90
CA ALA A 53 13.05 -1.75 9.19
C ALA A 53 12.24 -1.53 7.91
N ALA A 54 12.84 -1.03 6.83
CA ALA A 54 12.16 -0.89 5.54
C ALA A 54 11.63 -2.24 5.02
N ALA A 55 12.45 -3.30 5.07
CA ALA A 55 12.07 -4.64 4.67
C ALA A 55 10.95 -5.23 5.56
N ALA A 56 11.04 -5.02 6.88
CA ALA A 56 9.97 -5.42 7.81
C ALA A 56 8.66 -4.67 7.51
N TRP A 57 8.75 -3.39 7.16
CA TRP A 57 7.61 -2.57 6.78
C TRP A 57 6.91 -3.12 5.54
N ARG A 58 7.67 -3.43 4.49
CA ARG A 58 7.14 -4.05 3.25
C ARG A 58 6.36 -5.34 3.54
N ARG A 59 6.91 -6.24 4.36
CA ARG A 59 6.24 -7.50 4.74
C ARG A 59 4.91 -7.25 5.44
N ARG A 60 4.88 -6.34 6.44
CA ARG A 60 3.65 -5.99 7.16
C ARG A 60 2.58 -5.40 6.22
N LEU A 61 2.98 -4.50 5.32
CA LEU A 61 2.08 -3.93 4.32
C LEU A 61 1.48 -5.01 3.42
N ARG A 62 2.34 -5.89 2.90
CA ARG A 62 1.95 -7.03 2.05
C ARG A 62 0.93 -7.91 2.75
N ASP A 63 1.20 -8.30 3.99
CA ASP A 63 0.34 -9.22 4.74
C ASP A 63 -1.01 -8.58 5.02
N ALA A 64 -1.04 -7.32 5.47
CA ALA A 64 -2.28 -6.59 5.74
C ALA A 64 -3.14 -6.42 4.48
N LEU A 65 -2.54 -5.99 3.35
CA LEU A 65 -3.28 -5.85 2.10
C LEU A 65 -3.80 -7.20 1.59
N ARG A 66 -3.00 -8.27 1.68
CA ARG A 66 -3.45 -9.62 1.28
C ARG A 66 -4.63 -10.09 2.11
N GLU A 67 -4.60 -9.88 3.41
CA GLU A 67 -5.69 -10.26 4.32
C GLU A 67 -7.00 -9.53 3.98
N HIS A 68 -6.93 -8.20 3.78
CA HIS A 68 -8.11 -7.42 3.41
C HIS A 68 -8.69 -7.84 2.06
N LEU A 69 -7.84 -7.97 1.03
CA LEU A 69 -8.28 -8.38 -0.31
C LEU A 69 -8.84 -9.81 -0.32
N ALA A 70 -8.23 -10.74 0.42
CA ALA A 70 -8.73 -12.12 0.55
C ALA A 70 -10.09 -12.18 1.28
N SER A 71 -10.37 -11.20 2.15
CA SER A 71 -11.65 -11.04 2.84
C SER A 71 -12.73 -10.36 1.99
N GLY A 72 -12.44 -10.06 0.72
CA GLY A 72 -13.37 -9.38 -0.20
C GLY A 72 -13.42 -7.86 -0.06
N HIS A 73 -12.64 -7.27 0.86
CA HIS A 73 -12.51 -5.82 0.94
C HIS A 73 -11.75 -5.27 -0.26
N ARG A 74 -11.90 -3.96 -0.51
CA ARG A 74 -11.23 -3.25 -1.59
C ARG A 74 -10.50 -2.02 -1.09
N ILE A 75 -9.49 -1.58 -1.84
CA ILE A 75 -8.82 -0.30 -1.61
C ILE A 75 -9.73 0.79 -2.16
N GLY A 76 -10.35 1.57 -1.28
CA GLY A 76 -11.26 2.66 -1.64
C GLY A 76 -10.53 3.98 -1.92
N GLY A 77 -9.30 4.13 -1.42
CA GLY A 77 -8.49 5.33 -1.64
C GLY A 77 -7.16 5.29 -0.91
N PHE A 78 -6.47 6.42 -0.93
CA PHE A 78 -5.20 6.62 -0.24
C PHE A 78 -5.10 8.07 0.24
N ASP A 79 -4.74 8.27 1.50
CA ASP A 79 -4.49 9.60 2.07
C ASP A 79 -3.29 9.59 3.03
N ARG A 80 -3.12 10.65 3.83
CA ARG A 80 -2.01 10.77 4.80
C ARG A 80 -1.97 9.66 5.85
N ARG A 81 -3.08 8.96 6.08
CA ARG A 81 -3.16 7.82 7.00
C ARG A 81 -2.66 6.53 6.34
N GLY A 82 -2.69 6.43 5.01
CA GLY A 82 -2.31 5.27 4.23
C GLY A 82 -3.41 4.81 3.27
N TYR A 83 -3.44 3.50 2.95
CA TYR A 83 -4.49 2.88 2.17
C TYR A 83 -5.79 2.81 2.98
N LEU A 84 -6.87 3.29 2.38
CA LEU A 84 -8.21 3.30 2.98
C LEU A 84 -8.96 2.06 2.47
N ILE A 85 -9.33 1.19 3.40
CA ILE A 85 -10.00 -0.07 3.09
C ILE A 85 -11.50 0.11 3.26
N VAL A 86 -12.27 -0.29 2.25
CA VAL A 86 -13.73 -0.29 2.26
C VAL A 86 -14.24 -1.70 1.97
N ARG A 87 -15.53 -1.95 2.23
CA ARG A 87 -16.16 -3.21 1.83
C ARG A 87 -16.30 -3.33 0.32
#